data_AF-E8WPM0-F1
#
_entry.id   AF-E8WPM0-F1
#
_cell.length_a   1.000
_cell.length_b   1.000
_cell.length_c   1.000
_cell.angle_alpha   90.00
_cell.angle_beta   90.00
_cell.angle_gamma   90.00
#
_symmetry.space_group_name_H-M   'P 1'
#
loop_
_entity.id
_entity.type
_entity.pdbx_description
1 polymer ?
#
loop_
_entity_poly.entity_id
_entity_poly.type
_entity_poly.pdbx_seq_one_letter_code
_entity_poly.pdbx_strand_id
1 'polypeptide(L)'
;MSSHQVAVTCPSCGLSKSVPFDRCPPNATATNCPRCKTSFVFSRDGEPAVAPPAVDAATLSDDRIADPTAAKASVLPKCPKCGYQRKESDGIFDAAACPKCHVIYAKWTTPTQSAPSAPIPGLTRPLNDGALVYQHEQTLFTIQAIVATLYWLGLVLMTQGGFLFVLPVFLLVLLVGQSALIAHLKGNGIKLSPTQFPDLYARHLKCCKTLGLTDCPEAYLINGGGFLNAFVTRFLGRNFIVLYSNVIQAMADRPEAINFYIGHELGHIKQKHLQWGPFLWPASLLPLIGAAYSRAREYTCDQFGRACCDTAESALKGLIALSAGEKLWSEVNIAAYLDQTDQSSGFWMSLHELISDYPWLVKRAARVNNPFVRPPERSKLAWVLAIFMPRMGVGGSAAGVLVTVAIIGILAAIAIPQFAQYKAKAKAHNAEMKSIPPSSPLSPMFTVK
;
A
#
# COMPACT_ATOMS: atom_id res chain seq x y z
N MET A 1 -64.79 -14.24 -13.53
CA MET A 1 -63.33 -14.42 -13.41
C MET A 1 -62.96 -14.11 -11.97
N SER A 2 -62.44 -15.10 -11.23
CA SER A 2 -62.13 -14.97 -9.79
C SER A 2 -60.97 -14.01 -9.57
N SER A 3 -61.18 -12.94 -8.77
CA SER A 3 -60.12 -12.00 -8.41
C SER A 3 -59.12 -12.67 -7.47
N HIS A 4 -57.92 -12.97 -7.95
CA HIS A 4 -56.83 -13.46 -7.08
C HIS A 4 -56.52 -12.43 -5.98
N GLN A 5 -56.56 -12.87 -4.72
CA GLN A 5 -56.21 -12.05 -3.55
C GLN A 5 -54.94 -12.60 -2.89
N VAL A 6 -54.10 -11.69 -2.37
CA VAL A 6 -52.87 -12.02 -1.64
C VAL A 6 -53.02 -11.57 -0.19
N ALA A 7 -52.67 -12.43 0.76
CA ALA A 7 -52.70 -12.13 2.18
C ALA A 7 -51.38 -11.46 2.62
N VAL A 8 -51.46 -10.23 3.11
CA VAL A 8 -50.32 -9.49 3.67
C VAL A 8 -50.35 -9.65 5.19
N THR A 9 -49.33 -10.32 5.76
CA THR A 9 -49.25 -10.57 7.21
C THR A 9 -48.10 -9.78 7.83
N CYS A 10 -48.38 -9.04 8.89
CA CYS A 10 -47.37 -8.31 9.64
C CYS A 10 -46.54 -9.26 10.52
N PRO A 11 -45.20 -9.28 10.39
CA PRO A 11 -44.35 -10.19 11.16
C PRO A 11 -44.26 -9.84 12.65
N SER A 12 -44.52 -8.57 13.04
CA SER A 12 -44.41 -8.12 14.43
C SER A 12 -45.66 -8.41 15.28
N CYS A 13 -46.86 -8.30 14.70
CA CYS A 13 -48.11 -8.46 15.46
C CYS A 13 -49.10 -9.48 14.89
N GLY A 14 -48.74 -10.16 13.79
CA GLY A 14 -49.54 -11.23 13.17
C GLY A 14 -50.81 -10.75 12.45
N LEU A 15 -51.05 -9.45 12.32
CA LEU A 15 -52.21 -8.94 11.59
C LEU A 15 -52.14 -9.32 10.10
N SER A 16 -53.13 -10.06 9.60
CA SER A 16 -53.25 -10.45 8.19
C SER A 16 -54.43 -9.77 7.52
N LYS A 17 -54.23 -9.26 6.29
CA LYS A 17 -55.29 -8.64 5.48
C LYS A 17 -55.15 -9.07 4.02
N SER A 18 -56.26 -9.49 3.41
CA SER A 18 -56.30 -9.86 2.00
C SER A 18 -56.47 -8.63 1.11
N VAL A 19 -55.61 -8.52 0.09
CA VAL A 19 -55.61 -7.41 -0.87
C VAL A 19 -55.69 -7.99 -2.29
N PRO A 20 -56.46 -7.39 -3.21
CA PRO A 20 -56.49 -7.84 -4.62
C PRO A 20 -55.11 -7.75 -5.27
N PHE A 21 -54.72 -8.80 -6.01
CA PHE A 21 -53.39 -8.95 -6.61
C PHE A 21 -52.96 -7.76 -7.47
N ASP A 22 -53.90 -7.18 -8.23
CA ASP A 22 -53.64 -6.05 -9.14
C ASP A 22 -53.30 -4.74 -8.42
N ARG A 23 -53.56 -4.66 -7.11
CA ARG A 23 -53.22 -3.51 -6.26
C ARG A 23 -51.95 -3.74 -5.45
N CYS A 24 -51.32 -4.91 -5.54
CA CYS A 24 -50.06 -5.21 -4.87
C CYS A 24 -48.88 -4.80 -5.76
N PRO A 25 -47.95 -3.97 -5.27
CA PRO A 25 -46.73 -3.65 -5.99
C PRO A 25 -45.95 -4.93 -6.32
N PRO A 26 -45.36 -5.05 -7.52
CA PRO A 26 -44.61 -6.24 -7.93
C PRO A 26 -43.32 -6.45 -7.12
N ASN A 27 -42.70 -5.37 -6.62
CA ASN A 27 -41.41 -5.42 -5.96
C ASN A 27 -41.53 -5.25 -4.43
N ALA A 28 -40.52 -5.71 -3.70
CA ALA A 28 -40.39 -5.54 -2.26
C ALA A 28 -40.57 -4.07 -1.84
N THR A 29 -41.69 -3.78 -1.18
CA THR A 29 -42.09 -2.42 -0.79
C THR A 29 -42.24 -2.35 0.73
N ALA A 30 -41.67 -1.31 1.35
CA ALA A 30 -41.83 -1.05 2.77
C ALA A 30 -43.28 -0.63 3.05
N THR A 31 -43.95 -1.35 3.95
CA THR A 31 -45.33 -1.09 4.36
C THR A 31 -45.40 -0.94 5.88
N ASN A 32 -46.30 -0.07 6.36
CA ASN A 32 -46.51 0.14 7.79
C ASN A 32 -47.73 -0.63 8.27
N CYS A 33 -47.58 -1.38 9.36
CA CYS A 33 -48.72 -2.03 9.99
C CYS A 33 -49.65 -0.97 10.61
N PRO A 34 -50.96 -0.94 10.28
CA PRO A 34 -51.89 0.01 10.88
C PRO A 34 -52.11 -0.23 12.38
N ARG A 35 -51.81 -1.44 12.88
CA ARG A 35 -52.02 -1.80 14.29
C ARG A 35 -50.82 -1.45 15.18
N CYS A 36 -49.62 -1.90 14.83
CA CYS A 36 -48.42 -1.70 15.66
C CYS A 36 -47.49 -0.59 15.14
N LYS A 37 -47.81 0.04 14.00
CA LYS A 37 -47.01 1.07 13.31
C LYS A 37 -45.60 0.63 12.87
N THR A 38 -45.21 -0.62 13.10
CA THR A 38 -43.94 -1.19 12.64
C THR A 38 -43.90 -1.26 11.12
N SER A 39 -42.80 -0.76 10.54
CA SER A 39 -42.49 -0.89 9.12
C SER A 39 -41.92 -2.26 8.82
N PHE A 40 -42.43 -2.94 7.80
CA PHE A 40 -41.88 -4.21 7.30
C PHE A 40 -41.95 -4.25 5.78
N VAL A 41 -41.03 -5.00 5.18
CA VAL A 41 -40.97 -5.13 3.73
C VAL A 41 -41.90 -6.25 3.29
N PHE A 42 -42.85 -5.93 2.42
CA PHE A 42 -43.73 -6.91 1.77
C PHE A 42 -43.33 -7.03 0.30
N SER A 43 -43.08 -8.26 -0.16
CA SER A 43 -42.88 -8.58 -1.57
C SER A 43 -44.00 -9.50 -2.02
N ARG A 44 -44.65 -9.16 -3.14
CA ARG A 44 -45.72 -9.97 -3.73
C ARG A 44 -45.22 -11.36 -4.17
N ASP A 45 -43.95 -11.44 -4.55
CA ASP A 45 -43.37 -12.62 -5.21
C ASP A 45 -42.48 -13.46 -4.25
N GLY A 46 -42.53 -13.19 -2.93
CA GLY A 46 -42.16 -14.18 -1.90
C GLY A 46 -40.67 -14.49 -1.69
N GLU A 47 -39.77 -13.50 -1.70
CA GLU A 47 -38.35 -13.71 -1.34
C GLU A 47 -37.98 -12.95 -0.04
N PRO A 48 -37.42 -13.61 0.99
CA PRO A 48 -37.29 -13.03 2.33
C PRO A 48 -36.02 -12.18 2.49
N ALA A 49 -36.18 -10.88 2.78
CA ALA A 49 -35.08 -10.01 3.21
C ALA A 49 -34.95 -10.05 4.74
N VAL A 50 -33.77 -10.43 5.23
CA VAL A 50 -33.39 -10.52 6.65
C VAL A 50 -33.27 -9.11 7.26
N ALA A 51 -33.92 -8.87 8.40
CA ALA A 51 -33.86 -7.60 9.14
C ALA A 51 -32.67 -7.57 10.13
N PRO A 52 -32.00 -6.42 10.34
CA PRO A 52 -30.99 -6.25 11.38
C PRO A 52 -31.64 -6.05 12.77
N PRO A 53 -30.94 -6.35 13.89
CA PRO A 53 -31.51 -6.29 15.22
C PRO A 53 -31.66 -4.86 15.74
N ALA A 54 -32.70 -4.61 16.54
CA ALA A 54 -32.97 -3.34 17.20
C ALA A 54 -32.10 -3.15 18.46
N VAL A 55 -31.71 -1.91 18.73
CA VAL A 55 -31.08 -1.50 19.99
C VAL A 55 -32.03 -0.52 20.69
N ASP A 56 -32.34 -0.82 21.95
CA ASP A 56 -33.31 -0.11 22.78
C ASP A 56 -32.85 1.30 23.19
N ALA A 57 -33.82 2.21 23.27
CA ALA A 57 -33.68 3.53 23.84
C ALA A 57 -34.15 3.51 25.31
N ALA A 58 -33.23 3.70 26.25
CA ALA A 58 -33.55 4.19 27.59
C ALA A 58 -32.30 4.80 28.24
N THR A 59 -32.52 5.86 29.03
CA THR A 59 -31.58 6.57 29.91
C THR A 59 -30.61 7.60 29.28
N LEU A 60 -31.01 8.88 29.23
CA LEU A 60 -30.72 9.87 30.28
C LEU A 60 -31.18 11.28 29.84
N SER A 61 -31.93 11.90 30.74
CA SER A 61 -32.57 13.21 30.71
C SER A 61 -31.64 14.36 31.10
N ASP A 62 -32.02 15.56 30.64
CA ASP A 62 -31.74 16.91 31.16
C ASP A 62 -30.27 17.37 31.32
N ASP A 63 -29.85 18.38 30.55
CA ASP A 63 -30.09 19.79 30.93
C ASP A 63 -29.38 20.81 29.99
N ARG A 64 -29.99 22.00 29.90
CA ARG A 64 -29.50 23.30 29.37
C ARG A 64 -29.66 23.62 27.88
N ILE A 65 -30.84 24.20 27.65
CA ILE A 65 -31.24 25.20 26.66
C ILE A 65 -30.13 26.25 26.39
N ALA A 66 -29.80 26.43 25.11
CA ALA A 66 -29.32 27.68 24.55
C ALA A 66 -30.13 28.01 23.28
N ASP A 67 -30.56 29.27 23.21
CA ASP A 67 -31.52 29.93 22.32
C ASP A 67 -31.30 29.74 20.79
N PRO A 68 -32.33 29.39 19.99
CA PRO A 68 -32.26 29.27 18.54
C PRO A 68 -32.85 30.50 17.84
N THR A 69 -32.10 31.60 17.75
CA THR A 69 -32.48 32.75 16.91
C THR A 69 -31.30 33.32 16.12
N ALA A 70 -30.92 32.65 15.02
CA ALA A 70 -30.43 33.25 13.75
C ALA A 70 -29.75 32.20 12.84
N ALA A 71 -30.52 31.40 12.11
CA ALA A 71 -30.02 30.67 10.95
C ALA A 71 -30.85 31.06 9.72
N LYS A 72 -30.20 31.74 8.78
CA LYS A 72 -30.76 32.20 7.51
C LYS A 72 -31.37 31.02 6.74
N ALA A 73 -32.62 31.17 6.30
CA ALA A 73 -33.29 30.26 5.38
C ALA A 73 -32.45 30.05 4.11
N SER A 74 -31.86 28.87 3.96
CA SER A 74 -31.20 28.46 2.72
C SER A 74 -32.28 28.13 1.68
N VAL A 75 -32.46 29.00 0.69
CA VAL A 75 -33.37 28.75 -0.44
C VAL A 75 -32.86 27.54 -1.23
N LEU A 76 -33.62 26.43 -1.21
CA LEU A 76 -33.33 25.22 -1.99
C LEU A 76 -33.41 25.50 -3.51
N PRO A 77 -32.49 24.95 -4.34
CA PRO A 77 -32.38 25.30 -5.76
C PRO A 77 -33.54 24.75 -6.61
N LYS A 78 -33.97 25.55 -7.61
CA LYS A 78 -34.92 25.12 -8.67
C LYS A 78 -34.22 24.21 -9.68
N CYS A 79 -34.89 23.16 -10.13
CA CYS A 79 -34.40 22.26 -11.17
C CYS A 79 -34.29 22.99 -12.52
N PRO A 80 -33.12 23.02 -13.19
CA PRO A 80 -32.94 23.76 -14.45
C PRO A 80 -33.69 23.15 -15.64
N LYS A 81 -34.04 21.85 -15.60
CA LYS A 81 -34.77 21.17 -16.70
C LYS A 81 -36.28 21.34 -16.63
N CYS A 82 -36.87 21.30 -15.43
CA CYS A 82 -38.33 21.26 -15.28
C CYS A 82 -38.89 22.34 -14.33
N GLY A 83 -38.04 23.20 -13.80
CA GLY A 83 -38.42 24.30 -12.89
C GLY A 83 -38.87 23.85 -11.49
N TYR A 84 -38.83 22.55 -11.18
CA TYR A 84 -39.28 22.03 -9.89
C TYR A 84 -38.48 22.61 -8.72
N GLN A 85 -39.19 23.11 -7.71
CA GLN A 85 -38.60 23.71 -6.50
C GLN A 85 -38.59 22.64 -5.41
N ARG A 86 -37.38 22.24 -4.96
CA ARG A 86 -37.25 21.18 -3.96
C ARG A 86 -37.91 21.61 -2.64
N LYS A 87 -38.62 20.66 -2.02
CA LYS A 87 -39.16 20.79 -0.67
C LYS A 87 -38.24 20.05 0.30
N GLU A 88 -38.25 20.43 1.58
CA GLU A 88 -37.43 19.77 2.62
C GLU A 88 -37.74 18.26 2.74
N SER A 89 -38.97 17.84 2.43
CA SER A 89 -39.39 16.44 2.37
C SER A 89 -38.68 15.60 1.28
N ASP A 90 -38.12 16.25 0.25
CA ASP A 90 -37.51 15.58 -0.91
C ASP A 90 -36.06 15.14 -0.64
N GLY A 91 -35.47 15.52 0.50
CA GLY A 91 -34.10 15.16 0.90
C GLY A 91 -33.93 13.72 1.41
N ILE A 92 -35.03 13.00 1.60
CA ILE A 92 -35.04 11.65 2.19
C ILE A 92 -34.86 10.56 1.10
N PHE A 93 -35.19 10.86 -0.16
CA PHE A 93 -35.12 9.91 -1.27
C PHE A 93 -34.15 10.44 -2.35
N ASP A 94 -33.00 9.76 -2.47
CA ASP A 94 -31.95 9.99 -3.48
C ASP A 94 -31.65 11.47 -3.79
N ALA A 95 -30.85 12.09 -2.91
CA ALA A 95 -30.49 13.50 -2.97
C ALA A 95 -29.86 13.91 -4.33
N ALA A 96 -29.38 12.96 -5.14
CA ALA A 96 -28.70 13.21 -6.40
C ALA A 96 -29.63 13.44 -7.61
N ALA A 97 -30.94 13.12 -7.53
CA ALA A 97 -31.86 13.20 -8.66
C ALA A 97 -33.07 14.13 -8.42
N CYS A 98 -33.63 14.71 -9.50
CA CYS A 98 -34.87 15.49 -9.40
C CYS A 98 -36.08 14.56 -9.24
N PRO A 99 -36.91 14.70 -8.19
CA PRO A 99 -38.05 13.81 -7.96
C PRO A 99 -39.13 13.91 -9.05
N LYS A 100 -39.16 15.00 -9.83
CA LYS A 100 -40.15 15.19 -10.90
C LYS A 100 -39.70 14.64 -12.26
N CYS A 101 -38.41 14.71 -12.59
CA CYS A 101 -37.91 14.38 -13.93
C CYS A 101 -36.71 13.42 -13.95
N HIS A 102 -36.31 12.92 -12.78
CA HIS A 102 -35.23 11.96 -12.55
C HIS A 102 -33.86 12.32 -13.16
N VAL A 103 -33.63 13.58 -13.50
CA VAL A 103 -32.32 14.04 -13.96
C VAL A 103 -31.37 14.17 -12.78
N ILE A 104 -30.22 13.52 -12.88
CA ILE A 104 -29.14 13.55 -11.89
C ILE A 104 -28.47 14.93 -11.94
N TYR A 105 -28.36 15.61 -10.79
CA TYR A 105 -27.84 16.98 -10.67
C TYR A 105 -26.32 17.11 -10.90
N ALA A 106 -25.61 16.01 -11.16
CA ALA A 106 -24.15 15.96 -11.30
C ALA A 106 -23.54 16.82 -12.42
N LYS A 107 -24.35 17.31 -13.38
CA LYS A 107 -23.89 18.26 -14.41
C LYS A 107 -24.29 19.73 -14.16
N TRP A 108 -25.05 20.02 -13.11
CA TRP A 108 -25.67 21.33 -12.87
C TRP A 108 -25.45 21.88 -11.47
N THR A 109 -24.79 21.14 -10.58
CA THR A 109 -23.98 21.77 -9.55
C THR A 109 -22.84 22.49 -10.27
N THR A 110 -23.05 23.76 -10.61
CA THR A 110 -21.95 24.70 -10.75
C THR A 110 -21.00 24.39 -9.59
N PRO A 111 -19.67 24.24 -9.81
CA PRO A 111 -18.77 24.07 -8.69
C PRO A 111 -19.13 25.19 -7.73
N THR A 112 -19.59 24.83 -6.53
CA THR A 112 -19.57 25.77 -5.43
C THR A 112 -18.18 26.34 -5.53
N GLN A 113 -18.08 27.61 -5.90
CA GLN A 113 -16.89 28.36 -5.60
C GLN A 113 -16.82 28.22 -4.08
N SER A 114 -16.10 27.19 -3.62
CA SER A 114 -15.23 27.37 -2.48
C SER A 114 -14.59 28.71 -2.77
N ALA A 115 -15.03 29.74 -2.04
CA ALA A 115 -14.37 31.04 -2.04
C ALA A 115 -12.88 30.75 -2.17
N PRO A 116 -12.16 31.39 -3.12
CA PRO A 116 -10.77 31.05 -3.42
C PRO A 116 -10.11 30.79 -2.08
N SER A 117 -9.82 29.51 -1.80
CA SER A 117 -9.33 29.12 -0.49
C SER A 117 -8.18 30.06 -0.25
N ALA A 118 -8.30 30.88 0.79
CA ALA A 118 -7.32 31.92 1.09
C ALA A 118 -5.95 31.30 0.81
N PRO A 119 -5.10 31.95 -0.01
CA PRO A 119 -3.80 31.38 -0.36
C PRO A 119 -3.19 30.88 0.93
N ILE A 120 -2.88 29.58 0.97
CA ILE A 120 -2.38 28.89 2.15
C ILE A 120 -1.45 29.86 2.89
N PRO A 121 -1.80 30.36 4.08
CA PRO A 121 -0.89 31.17 4.85
C PRO A 121 0.29 30.26 5.24
N GLY A 122 1.34 30.24 4.42
CA GLY A 122 2.49 29.35 4.61
C GLY A 122 3.14 28.75 3.37
N LEU A 123 2.61 28.88 2.14
CA LEU A 123 3.28 28.34 0.94
C LEU A 123 4.40 29.23 0.39
N THR A 124 5.22 29.80 1.29
CA THR A 124 6.48 30.48 0.99
C THR A 124 7.66 29.92 1.78
N ARG A 125 7.44 28.91 2.63
CA ARG A 125 8.54 28.16 3.23
C ARG A 125 8.88 26.95 2.36
N PRO A 126 10.16 26.72 2.02
CA PRO A 126 10.56 25.42 1.51
C PRO A 126 10.14 24.37 2.54
N LEU A 127 9.53 23.27 2.09
CA LEU A 127 9.28 22.12 2.97
C LEU A 127 10.61 21.78 3.66
N ASN A 128 10.61 21.68 4.98
CA ASN A 128 11.77 21.17 5.68
C ASN A 128 11.82 19.67 5.42
N ASP A 129 12.48 19.28 4.33
CA ASP A 129 12.60 17.89 3.88
C ASP A 129 13.05 16.96 5.03
N GLY A 130 13.93 17.45 5.92
CA GLY A 130 14.42 16.70 7.08
C GLY A 130 13.33 16.34 8.10
N ALA A 131 12.22 17.07 8.16
CA ALA A 131 11.09 16.74 9.04
C ALA A 131 10.18 15.63 8.47
N LEU A 132 10.24 15.37 7.17
CA LEU A 132 9.45 14.33 6.50
C LEU A 132 10.20 13.00 6.43
N VAL A 133 11.53 13.03 6.47
CA VAL A 133 12.38 11.83 6.42
C VAL A 133 12.27 11.03 7.71
N TYR A 134 12.06 9.72 7.57
CA TYR A 134 12.06 8.80 8.69
C TYR A 134 13.42 8.80 9.40
N GLN A 135 13.40 8.99 10.72
CA GLN A 135 14.58 9.22 11.55
C GLN A 135 15.71 8.19 11.38
N HIS A 136 15.40 6.94 11.04
CA HIS A 136 16.40 5.87 10.90
C HIS A 136 16.77 5.57 9.44
N GLU A 137 16.15 6.22 8.45
CA GLU A 137 16.43 5.91 7.05
C GLU A 137 17.90 6.13 6.69
N GLN A 138 18.45 7.29 7.04
CA GLN A 138 19.85 7.62 6.76
C GLN A 138 20.81 6.70 7.51
N THR A 139 20.55 6.40 8.78
CA THR A 139 21.35 5.43 9.54
C THR A 139 21.34 4.05 8.90
N LEU A 140 20.18 3.57 8.47
CA LEU A 140 20.03 2.27 7.81
C LEU A 140 20.71 2.26 6.43
N PHE A 141 20.63 3.35 5.68
CA PHE A 141 21.40 3.54 4.45
C PHE A 141 22.91 3.44 4.70
N THR A 142 23.43 4.15 5.71
CA THR A 142 24.85 4.10 6.07
C THR A 142 25.29 2.69 6.45
N ILE A 143 24.50 1.98 7.26
CA ILE A 143 24.78 0.58 7.61
C ILE A 143 24.85 -0.29 6.35
N GLN A 144 23.85 -0.19 5.46
CA GLN A 144 23.88 -0.96 4.21
C GLN A 144 25.05 -0.59 3.32
N ALA A 145 25.42 0.68 3.22
CA ALA A 145 26.54 1.14 2.43
C ALA A 145 27.88 0.58 2.95
N ILE A 146 28.08 0.54 4.26
CA ILE A 146 29.26 -0.06 4.88
C ILE A 146 29.31 -1.56 4.57
N VAL A 147 28.21 -2.28 4.80
CA VAL A 147 28.17 -3.73 4.56
C VAL A 147 28.36 -4.07 3.09
N ALA A 148 27.74 -3.31 2.18
CA ALA A 148 27.94 -3.45 0.75
C ALA A 148 29.40 -3.19 0.36
N THR A 149 30.02 -2.15 0.91
CA THR A 149 31.44 -1.84 0.68
C THR A 149 32.33 -3.01 1.09
N LEU A 150 32.12 -3.54 2.30
CA LEU A 150 32.88 -4.69 2.81
C LEU A 150 32.69 -5.92 1.93
N TYR A 151 31.46 -6.18 1.47
CA TYR A 151 31.18 -7.27 0.54
C TYR A 151 31.92 -7.10 -0.78
N TRP A 152 31.84 -5.93 -1.43
CA TRP A 152 32.50 -5.69 -2.71
C TRP A 152 34.02 -5.75 -2.60
N LEU A 153 34.60 -5.19 -1.54
CA LEU A 153 36.03 -5.30 -1.25
C LEU A 153 36.43 -6.75 -1.02
N GLY A 154 35.68 -7.49 -0.20
CA GLY A 154 35.89 -8.91 0.03
C GLY A 154 35.84 -9.71 -1.27
N LEU A 155 34.85 -9.45 -2.14
CA LEU A 155 34.72 -10.12 -3.43
C LEU A 155 35.93 -9.86 -4.34
N VAL A 156 36.42 -8.63 -4.41
CA VAL A 156 37.61 -8.28 -5.19
C VAL A 156 38.86 -8.98 -4.62
N LEU A 157 39.06 -8.94 -3.31
CA LEU A 157 40.22 -9.56 -2.65
C LEU A 157 40.22 -11.09 -2.79
N MET A 158 39.07 -11.72 -2.53
CA MET A 158 38.91 -13.19 -2.59
C MET A 158 39.05 -13.73 -4.02
N THR A 159 38.69 -12.93 -5.02
CA THR A 159 38.89 -13.29 -6.44
C THR A 159 40.23 -12.83 -6.99
N GLN A 160 41.12 -12.28 -6.17
CA GLN A 160 42.42 -11.71 -6.59
C GLN A 160 42.28 -10.70 -7.75
N GLY A 161 41.19 -9.92 -7.75
CA GLY A 161 40.85 -8.98 -8.83
C GLY A 161 40.11 -9.60 -10.03
N GLY A 162 39.94 -10.93 -10.08
CA GLY A 162 39.22 -11.64 -11.14
C GLY A 162 37.80 -11.10 -11.40
N PHE A 163 37.08 -10.73 -10.34
CA PHE A 163 35.74 -10.14 -10.46
C PHE A 163 35.71 -8.87 -11.32
N LEU A 164 36.77 -8.05 -11.31
CA LEU A 164 36.82 -6.80 -12.07
C LEU A 164 36.81 -7.04 -13.59
N PHE A 165 37.22 -8.21 -14.07
CA PHE A 165 37.14 -8.56 -15.49
C PHE A 165 35.73 -8.94 -15.92
N VAL A 166 34.90 -9.49 -15.02
CA VAL A 166 33.50 -9.85 -15.28
C VAL A 166 32.56 -8.66 -15.05
N LEU A 167 32.95 -7.72 -14.19
CA LEU A 167 32.15 -6.55 -13.83
C LEU A 167 31.63 -5.76 -15.05
N PRO A 168 32.41 -5.47 -16.12
CA PRO A 168 31.89 -4.78 -17.30
C PRO A 168 30.77 -5.54 -18.00
N VAL A 169 30.89 -6.86 -18.12
CA VAL A 169 29.85 -7.72 -18.71
C VAL A 169 28.60 -7.71 -17.84
N PHE A 170 28.76 -7.82 -16.52
CA PHE A 170 27.65 -7.74 -15.58
C PHE A 170 26.92 -6.38 -15.67
N LEU A 171 27.66 -5.28 -15.69
CA LEU A 171 27.10 -3.93 -15.86
C LEU A 171 26.40 -3.76 -17.20
N LEU A 172 26.94 -4.35 -18.28
CA LEU A 172 26.30 -4.36 -19.60
C LEU A 172 24.98 -5.13 -19.57
N VAL A 173 24.92 -6.29 -18.92
CA VAL A 173 23.66 -7.05 -18.76
C VAL A 173 22.62 -6.23 -18.00
N LEU A 174 23.02 -5.58 -16.89
CA LEU A 174 22.12 -4.69 -16.14
C LEU A 174 21.63 -3.51 -17.00
N LEU A 175 22.53 -2.91 -17.79
CA LEU A 175 22.21 -1.82 -18.70
C LEU A 175 21.20 -2.26 -19.76
N VAL A 176 21.42 -3.42 -20.39
CA VAL A 176 20.52 -3.98 -21.43
C VAL A 176 19.16 -4.33 -20.83
N GLY A 177 19.12 -4.96 -19.65
CA GLY A 177 17.88 -5.26 -18.94
C GLY A 177 17.09 -4.00 -18.61
N GLN A 178 17.76 -2.98 -18.08
CA GLN A 178 17.12 -1.70 -17.78
C GLN A 178 16.66 -0.97 -19.04
N SER A 179 17.43 -1.04 -20.14
CA SER A 179 17.05 -0.51 -21.44
C SER A 179 15.78 -1.17 -21.96
N ALA A 180 15.69 -2.50 -21.88
CA ALA A 180 14.52 -3.26 -22.28
C ALA A 180 13.27 -2.86 -21.47
N LEU A 181 13.41 -2.67 -20.15
CA LEU A 181 12.33 -2.17 -19.31
C LEU A 181 11.85 -0.78 -19.76
N ILE A 182 12.77 0.18 -19.94
CA ILE A 182 12.38 1.53 -20.39
C ILE A 182 11.77 1.51 -21.79
N ALA A 183 12.31 0.71 -22.71
CA ALA A 183 11.74 0.53 -24.04
C ALA A 183 10.31 -0.02 -23.96
N HIS A 184 10.07 -1.00 -23.08
CA HIS A 184 8.72 -1.54 -22.85
C HIS A 184 7.77 -0.48 -22.28
N LEU A 185 8.21 0.30 -21.28
CA LEU A 185 7.41 1.38 -20.69
C LEU A 185 7.05 2.46 -21.72
N LYS A 186 8.02 2.88 -22.54
CA LYS A 186 7.80 3.89 -23.58
C LYS A 186 6.98 3.38 -24.76
N GLY A 187 7.13 2.10 -25.11
CA GLY A 187 6.42 1.47 -26.21
C GLY A 187 4.97 1.10 -25.89
N ASN A 188 4.66 0.80 -24.62
CA ASN A 188 3.34 0.32 -24.20
C ASN A 188 2.59 1.27 -23.25
N GLY A 189 3.27 2.25 -22.67
CA GLY A 189 2.67 3.24 -21.76
C GLY A 189 2.31 4.55 -22.46
N ILE A 190 1.36 5.27 -21.87
CA ILE A 190 0.95 6.60 -22.34
C ILE A 190 1.71 7.66 -21.56
N LYS A 191 2.54 8.47 -22.24
CA LYS A 191 3.24 9.59 -21.61
C LYS A 191 2.24 10.67 -21.18
N LEU A 192 2.33 11.13 -19.94
CA LEU A 192 1.55 12.28 -19.47
C LEU A 192 2.08 13.57 -20.10
N SER A 193 1.17 14.43 -20.56
CA SER A 193 1.52 15.71 -21.18
C SER A 193 0.36 16.71 -21.07
N PRO A 194 0.57 17.99 -21.42
CA PRO A 194 -0.53 18.97 -21.47
C PRO A 194 -1.66 18.58 -22.42
N THR A 195 -1.39 17.72 -23.41
CA THR A 195 -2.38 17.24 -24.39
C THR A 195 -2.87 15.82 -24.11
N GLN A 196 -2.24 15.10 -23.17
CA GLN A 196 -2.57 13.73 -22.78
C GLN A 196 -2.71 13.63 -21.26
N PHE A 197 -3.95 13.47 -20.79
CA PHE A 197 -4.32 13.54 -19.36
C PHE A 197 -3.87 14.85 -18.70
N PRO A 198 -4.36 16.02 -19.17
CA PRO A 198 -3.92 17.34 -18.69
C PRO A 198 -4.07 17.53 -17.18
N ASP A 199 -5.14 17.00 -16.58
CA ASP A 199 -5.36 17.05 -15.13
C ASP A 199 -4.28 16.28 -14.36
N LEU A 200 -4.02 15.03 -14.77
CA LEU A 200 -3.00 14.19 -14.14
C LEU A 200 -1.59 14.76 -14.32
N TYR A 201 -1.31 15.31 -15.50
CA TYR A 201 -0.06 16.03 -15.78
C TYR A 201 0.09 17.27 -14.89
N ALA A 202 -0.97 18.06 -14.71
CA ALA A 202 -0.95 19.23 -13.82
C ALA A 202 -0.74 18.84 -12.36
N ARG A 203 -1.38 17.76 -11.89
CA ARG A 203 -1.17 17.18 -10.55
C ARG A 203 0.27 16.74 -10.34
N HIS A 204 0.84 16.02 -11.32
CA HIS A 204 2.25 15.63 -11.33
C HIS A 204 3.19 16.84 -11.17
N LEU A 205 3.01 17.88 -11.98
CA LEU A 205 3.81 19.10 -11.88
C LEU A 205 3.61 19.84 -10.55
N LYS A 206 2.37 19.89 -10.02
CA LYS A 206 2.07 20.46 -8.70
C LYS A 206 2.85 19.71 -7.63
N CYS A 207 2.84 18.38 -7.65
CA CYS A 207 3.59 17.55 -6.69
C CYS A 207 5.10 17.78 -6.80
N CYS A 208 5.66 17.80 -8.01
CA CYS A 208 7.07 18.14 -8.24
C CYS A 208 7.46 19.49 -7.63
N LYS A 209 6.63 20.50 -7.85
CA LYS A 209 6.83 21.85 -7.29
C LYS A 209 6.73 21.84 -5.76
N THR A 210 5.72 21.18 -5.20
CA THR A 210 5.53 21.05 -3.75
C THR A 210 6.77 20.43 -3.10
N LEU A 211 7.33 19.38 -3.69
CA LEU A 211 8.50 18.68 -3.17
C LEU A 211 9.84 19.34 -3.54
N GLY A 212 9.81 20.49 -4.22
CA GLY A 212 11.01 21.24 -4.61
C GLY A 212 11.94 20.45 -5.54
N LEU A 213 11.39 19.68 -6.47
CA LEU A 213 12.16 19.00 -7.51
C LEU A 213 12.43 19.98 -8.66
N THR A 214 13.71 20.20 -8.97
CA THR A 214 14.14 21.08 -10.09
C THR A 214 13.85 20.43 -11.43
N ASP A 215 14.14 19.13 -11.54
CA ASP A 215 13.90 18.33 -12.74
C ASP A 215 12.76 17.36 -12.46
N CYS A 216 11.57 17.73 -12.90
CA CYS A 216 10.39 16.88 -12.77
C CYS A 216 10.51 15.67 -13.73
N PRO A 217 10.43 14.43 -13.23
CA PRO A 217 10.61 13.22 -14.03
C PRO A 217 9.49 13.04 -15.06
N GLU A 218 9.75 12.26 -16.10
CA GLU A 218 8.69 11.87 -17.04
C GLU A 218 7.71 10.90 -16.36
N ALA A 219 6.42 11.09 -16.55
CA ALA A 219 5.38 10.22 -16.00
C ALA A 219 4.64 9.48 -17.12
N TYR A 220 4.36 8.20 -16.89
CA TYR A 220 3.71 7.29 -17.82
C TYR A 220 2.51 6.61 -17.14
N LEU A 221 1.42 6.46 -17.87
CA LEU A 221 0.25 5.67 -17.48
C LEU A 221 0.30 4.31 -18.18
N ILE A 222 0.19 3.23 -17.39
CA ILE A 222 0.18 1.84 -17.90
C ILE A 222 -1.05 1.13 -17.35
N ASN A 223 -1.57 0.15 -18.10
CA ASN A 223 -2.64 -0.71 -17.60
C ASN A 223 -2.11 -1.60 -16.45
N GLY A 224 -2.71 -1.49 -15.26
CA GLY A 224 -2.29 -2.24 -14.07
C GLY A 224 -2.85 -3.66 -13.97
N GLY A 225 -3.73 -4.08 -14.89
CA GLY A 225 -4.27 -5.45 -14.91
C GLY A 225 -5.07 -5.82 -13.66
N GLY A 226 -5.66 -4.84 -12.97
CA GLY A 226 -6.39 -5.05 -11.70
C GLY A 226 -5.57 -4.78 -10.44
N PHE A 227 -4.27 -4.50 -10.57
CA PHE A 227 -3.42 -4.17 -9.42
C PHE A 227 -3.33 -2.67 -9.19
N LEU A 228 -3.54 -2.25 -7.94
CA LEU A 228 -3.30 -0.89 -7.50
C LEU A 228 -1.81 -0.70 -7.21
N ASN A 229 -1.10 -0.04 -8.12
CA ASN A 229 0.31 0.26 -7.90
C ASN A 229 0.77 1.51 -8.66
N ALA A 230 1.88 2.06 -8.19
CA ALA A 230 2.72 2.99 -8.90
C ALA A 230 4.17 2.62 -8.61
N PHE A 231 5.11 2.98 -9.48
CA PHE A 231 6.51 2.78 -9.19
C PHE A 231 7.40 3.77 -9.94
N VAL A 232 8.58 4.00 -9.38
CA VAL A 232 9.67 4.72 -10.04
C VAL A 232 10.66 3.76 -10.67
N THR A 233 11.21 4.18 -11.82
CA THR A 233 12.39 3.55 -12.39
C THR A 233 13.39 4.60 -12.89
N ARG A 234 14.67 4.21 -13.04
CA ARG A 234 15.76 5.10 -13.44
C ARG A 234 16.59 4.48 -14.55
N PHE A 235 16.95 5.26 -15.57
CA PHE A 235 17.85 4.83 -16.63
C PHE A 235 18.76 5.96 -17.08
N LEU A 236 20.07 5.69 -17.07
CA LEU A 236 21.13 6.63 -17.51
C LEU A 236 20.95 8.06 -17.02
N GLY A 237 20.70 8.25 -15.73
CA GLY A 237 20.55 9.58 -15.16
C GLY A 237 19.11 10.12 -15.10
N ARG A 238 18.19 9.55 -15.90
CA ARG A 238 16.80 10.01 -16.00
C ARG A 238 15.87 9.16 -15.15
N ASN A 239 14.93 9.82 -14.48
CA ASN A 239 13.92 9.17 -13.65
C ASN A 239 12.57 9.16 -14.37
N PHE A 240 11.81 8.09 -14.15
CA PHE A 240 10.50 7.86 -14.75
C PHE A 240 9.54 7.43 -13.65
N ILE A 241 8.33 7.98 -13.67
CA ILE A 241 7.22 7.56 -12.83
C ILE A 241 6.26 6.75 -13.68
N VAL A 242 5.81 5.62 -13.17
CA VAL A 242 4.80 4.78 -13.80
C VAL A 242 3.60 4.72 -12.86
N LEU A 243 2.44 5.13 -13.37
CA LEU A 243 1.17 5.06 -12.67
C LEU A 243 0.31 3.98 -13.34
N TYR A 244 -0.30 3.11 -12.55
CA TYR A 244 -1.28 2.18 -13.09
C TYR A 244 -2.66 2.81 -13.22
N SER A 245 -3.35 2.51 -14.32
CA SER A 245 -4.72 2.99 -14.59
C SER A 245 -5.69 2.68 -13.45
N ASN A 246 -5.51 1.53 -12.81
CA ASN A 246 -6.25 1.05 -11.66
C ASN A 246 -6.25 2.06 -10.49
N VAL A 247 -5.10 2.67 -10.18
CA VAL A 247 -4.99 3.70 -9.13
C VAL A 247 -5.80 4.95 -9.48
N ILE A 248 -5.75 5.35 -10.75
CA ILE A 248 -6.48 6.53 -11.23
C ILE A 248 -7.99 6.26 -11.19
N GLN A 249 -8.42 5.06 -11.60
CA GLN A 249 -9.83 4.67 -11.58
C GLN A 249 -10.37 4.55 -10.16
N ALA A 250 -9.62 3.95 -9.24
CA ALA A 250 -10.00 3.85 -7.83
C ALA A 250 -10.32 5.22 -7.22
N MET A 251 -9.53 6.22 -7.59
CA MET A 251 -9.61 7.56 -7.02
C MET A 251 -10.49 8.51 -7.85
N ALA A 252 -11.29 8.01 -8.80
CA ALA A 252 -12.13 8.86 -9.65
C ALA A 252 -13.12 9.73 -8.83
N ASP A 253 -13.66 9.18 -7.74
CA ASP A 253 -14.59 9.88 -6.84
C ASP A 253 -13.87 10.87 -5.89
N ARG A 254 -12.55 10.72 -5.71
CA ARG A 254 -11.71 11.66 -4.96
C ARG A 254 -10.34 11.83 -5.62
N PRO A 255 -10.26 12.65 -6.68
CA PRO A 255 -9.02 12.85 -7.44
C PRO A 255 -7.84 13.36 -6.61
N GLU A 256 -8.10 14.05 -5.50
CA GLU A 256 -7.05 14.55 -4.60
C GLU A 256 -6.21 13.45 -3.92
N ALA A 257 -6.75 12.23 -3.82
CA ALA A 257 -6.01 11.09 -3.28
C ALA A 257 -5.00 10.50 -4.29
N ILE A 258 -5.11 10.82 -5.59
CA ILE A 258 -4.09 10.45 -6.60
C ILE A 258 -2.75 11.12 -6.29
N ASN A 259 -2.79 12.34 -5.73
CA ASN A 259 -1.59 13.08 -5.38
C ASN A 259 -0.74 12.34 -4.33
N PHE A 260 -1.34 11.46 -3.51
CA PHE A 260 -0.62 10.62 -2.56
C PHE A 260 0.35 9.68 -3.28
N TYR A 261 -0.13 8.95 -4.28
CA TYR A 261 0.67 8.01 -5.06
C TYR A 261 1.78 8.73 -5.83
N ILE A 262 1.45 9.85 -6.49
CA ILE A 262 2.44 10.65 -7.22
C ILE A 262 3.51 11.18 -6.26
N GLY A 263 3.11 11.76 -5.12
CA GLY A 263 4.03 12.29 -4.12
C GLY A 263 4.89 11.20 -3.47
N HIS A 264 4.32 10.01 -3.24
CA HIS A 264 5.05 8.84 -2.72
C HIS A 264 6.17 8.43 -3.69
N GLU A 265 5.85 8.27 -4.98
CA GLU A 265 6.84 7.94 -6.01
C GLU A 265 7.89 9.05 -6.16
N LEU A 266 7.48 10.32 -6.16
CA LEU A 266 8.42 11.44 -6.19
C LEU A 266 9.33 11.47 -4.94
N GLY A 267 8.86 10.97 -3.80
CA GLY A 267 9.66 10.76 -2.60
C GLY A 267 10.85 9.84 -2.84
N HIS A 268 10.65 8.73 -3.56
CA HIS A 268 11.75 7.83 -3.94
C HIS A 268 12.80 8.52 -4.82
N ILE A 269 12.37 9.44 -5.68
CA ILE A 269 13.27 10.21 -6.55
C ILE A 269 14.03 11.26 -5.73
N LYS A 270 13.32 12.03 -4.90
CA LYS A 270 13.87 13.09 -4.06
C LYS A 270 14.95 12.55 -3.12
N GLN A 271 14.69 11.41 -2.47
CA GLN A 271 15.64 10.73 -1.58
C GLN A 271 16.64 9.83 -2.32
N LYS A 272 16.62 9.80 -3.66
CA LYS A 272 17.56 9.03 -4.50
C LYS A 272 17.59 7.53 -4.15
N HIS A 273 16.45 6.97 -3.74
CA HIS A 273 16.31 5.59 -3.30
C HIS A 273 16.75 4.54 -4.34
N LEU A 274 16.72 4.90 -5.63
CA LEU A 274 17.10 4.03 -6.73
C LEU A 274 18.58 4.15 -7.13
N GLN A 275 19.26 5.24 -6.76
CA GLN A 275 20.60 5.55 -7.27
C GLN A 275 21.64 4.48 -6.90
N TRP A 276 21.54 3.95 -5.68
CA TRP A 276 22.52 3.03 -5.10
C TRP A 276 22.06 1.57 -5.12
N GLY A 277 20.95 1.24 -5.80
CA GLY A 277 20.35 -0.10 -5.79
C GLY A 277 21.33 -1.24 -6.09
N PRO A 278 22.03 -1.23 -7.25
CA PRO A 278 23.00 -2.28 -7.58
C PRO A 278 24.16 -2.38 -6.59
N PHE A 279 24.63 -1.24 -6.06
CA PHE A 279 25.71 -1.21 -5.08
C PHE A 279 25.26 -1.80 -3.73
N LEU A 280 24.08 -1.43 -3.23
CA LEU A 280 23.54 -1.90 -1.96
C LEU A 280 22.95 -3.32 -2.02
N TRP A 281 22.78 -3.89 -3.22
CA TRP A 281 22.14 -5.19 -3.42
C TRP A 281 22.64 -6.29 -2.46
N PRO A 282 23.96 -6.50 -2.23
CA PRO A 282 24.43 -7.54 -1.32
C PRO A 282 23.95 -7.33 0.12
N ALA A 283 24.04 -6.10 0.63
CA ALA A 283 23.55 -5.76 1.97
C ALA A 283 22.03 -5.85 2.08
N SER A 284 21.32 -5.62 0.97
CA SER A 284 19.86 -5.68 0.90
C SER A 284 19.30 -7.10 1.08
N LEU A 285 20.12 -8.15 0.88
CA LEU A 285 19.76 -9.55 1.09
C LEU A 285 19.83 -9.96 2.57
N LEU A 286 20.54 -9.19 3.40
CA LEU A 286 20.76 -9.56 4.78
C LEU A 286 19.45 -9.50 5.58
N PRO A 287 19.19 -10.53 6.43
CA PRO A 287 18.09 -10.52 7.37
C PRO A 287 18.06 -9.23 8.18
N LEU A 288 16.84 -8.75 8.45
CA LEU A 288 16.55 -7.50 9.16
C LEU A 288 17.02 -6.23 8.46
N ILE A 289 18.31 -6.07 8.13
CA ILE A 289 18.89 -4.81 7.65
C ILE A 289 18.32 -4.43 6.28
N GLY A 290 18.23 -5.39 5.37
CA GLY A 290 17.63 -5.22 4.05
C GLY A 290 16.20 -4.73 4.13
N ALA A 291 15.39 -5.50 4.86
CA ALA A 291 13.96 -5.26 5.05
C ALA A 291 13.70 -3.95 5.84
N ALA A 292 14.49 -3.67 6.89
CA ALA A 292 14.35 -2.47 7.71
C ALA A 292 14.60 -1.19 6.92
N TYR A 293 15.65 -1.15 6.08
CA TYR A 293 15.87 -0.02 5.20
C TYR A 293 14.74 0.13 4.18
N SER A 294 14.27 -0.98 3.60
CA SER A 294 13.11 -0.92 2.70
C SER A 294 11.90 -0.27 3.36
N ARG A 295 11.52 -0.74 4.56
CA ARG A 295 10.42 -0.16 5.34
C ARG A 295 10.62 1.31 5.73
N ALA A 296 11.86 1.70 6.03
CA ALA A 296 12.19 3.09 6.34
C ALA A 296 11.92 4.02 5.14
N ARG A 297 12.33 3.59 3.93
CA ARG A 297 12.05 4.32 2.68
C ARG A 297 10.55 4.50 2.46
N GLU A 298 9.76 3.45 2.69
CA GLU A 298 8.30 3.51 2.55
C GLU A 298 7.69 4.55 3.50
N TYR A 299 8.11 4.60 4.77
CA TYR A 299 7.61 5.60 5.71
C TYR A 299 7.96 7.03 5.27
N THR A 300 9.16 7.25 4.76
CA THR A 300 9.54 8.57 4.22
C THR A 300 8.71 8.93 2.99
N CYS A 301 8.58 8.02 2.03
CA CYS A 301 7.80 8.23 0.82
C CYS A 301 6.32 8.48 1.13
N ASP A 302 5.74 7.81 2.13
CA ASP A 302 4.38 8.08 2.61
C ASP A 302 4.20 9.53 3.10
N GLN A 303 5.21 10.09 3.77
CA GLN A 303 5.19 11.50 4.19
C GLN A 303 5.32 12.47 3.01
N PHE A 304 6.12 12.13 2.00
CA PHE A 304 6.18 12.88 0.73
C PHE A 304 4.83 12.82 0.00
N GLY A 305 4.18 11.65 -0.05
CA GLY A 305 2.83 11.47 -0.55
C GLY A 305 1.81 12.34 0.19
N ARG A 306 1.83 12.33 1.52
CA ARG A 306 0.99 13.20 2.35
C ARG A 306 1.20 14.68 2.03
N ALA A 307 2.44 15.12 1.86
CA ALA A 307 2.75 16.53 1.59
C ALA A 307 2.18 17.02 0.24
N CYS A 308 1.93 16.12 -0.70
CA CYS A 308 1.31 16.42 -1.99
C CYS A 308 -0.24 16.45 -1.95
N CYS A 309 -0.85 15.95 -0.87
CA CYS A 309 -2.29 16.01 -0.66
C CYS A 309 -2.71 17.29 0.06
N ASP A 310 -3.90 17.80 -0.24
CA ASP A 310 -4.40 19.01 0.44
C ASP A 310 -4.76 18.75 1.91
N THR A 311 -5.13 17.50 2.25
CA THR A 311 -5.46 17.09 3.62
C THR A 311 -4.86 15.72 3.96
N ALA A 312 -4.66 15.49 5.27
CA ALA A 312 -4.30 14.19 5.83
C ALA A 312 -5.29 13.08 5.42
N GLU A 313 -6.58 13.42 5.40
CA GLU A 313 -7.66 12.49 5.09
C GLU A 313 -7.60 12.02 3.63
N SER A 314 -7.28 12.91 2.69
CA SER A 314 -7.07 12.54 1.28
C SER A 314 -5.90 11.55 1.11
N ALA A 315 -4.79 11.78 1.83
CA ALA A 315 -3.65 10.88 1.82
C ALA A 315 -4.00 9.50 2.41
N LEU A 316 -4.73 9.48 3.53
CA LEU A 316 -5.20 8.25 4.17
C LEU A 316 -6.09 7.43 3.25
N LYS A 317 -7.06 8.06 2.58
CA LYS A 317 -7.94 7.40 1.62
C LYS A 317 -7.17 6.79 0.46
N GLY A 318 -6.17 7.52 -0.06
CA GLY A 318 -5.26 7.01 -1.07
C GLY A 318 -4.58 5.73 -0.61
N LEU A 319 -4.01 5.72 0.59
CA LEU A 319 -3.35 4.54 1.17
C LEU A 319 -4.34 3.39 1.48
N ILE A 320 -5.53 3.68 2.02
CA ILE A 320 -6.57 2.69 2.35
C ILE A 320 -7.04 1.94 1.10
N ALA A 321 -7.00 2.57 -0.07
CA ALA A 321 -7.31 1.89 -1.33
C ALA A 321 -6.39 0.69 -1.61
N LEU A 322 -5.14 0.70 -1.13
CA LEU A 322 -4.27 -0.49 -1.21
C LEU A 322 -4.80 -1.66 -0.38
N SER A 323 -5.61 -1.39 0.64
CA SER A 323 -6.20 -2.41 1.53
C SER A 323 -7.57 -2.87 1.06
N ALA A 324 -8.44 -1.92 0.70
CA ALA A 324 -9.85 -2.17 0.36
C ALA A 324 -10.10 -2.31 -1.16
N GLY A 325 -9.08 -2.07 -1.99
CA GLY A 325 -9.20 -2.07 -3.43
C GLY A 325 -9.89 -0.83 -3.98
N GLU A 326 -10.20 -0.87 -5.28
CA GLU A 326 -10.61 0.32 -6.05
C GLU A 326 -11.97 0.90 -5.64
N LYS A 327 -12.87 0.06 -5.11
CA LYS A 327 -14.28 0.40 -4.92
C LYS A 327 -14.67 0.58 -3.46
N LEU A 328 -14.13 -0.24 -2.57
CA LEU A 328 -14.58 -0.33 -1.17
C LEU A 328 -13.85 0.63 -0.23
N TRP A 329 -12.81 1.31 -0.70
CA TRP A 329 -12.01 2.21 0.14
C TRP A 329 -12.81 3.35 0.75
N SER A 330 -13.88 3.80 0.08
CA SER A 330 -14.72 4.90 0.52
C SER A 330 -15.68 4.51 1.64
N GLU A 331 -15.95 3.21 1.81
CA GLU A 331 -16.81 2.63 2.86
C GLU A 331 -16.03 2.32 4.14
N VAL A 332 -14.70 2.37 4.10
CA VAL A 332 -13.85 2.07 5.26
C VAL A 332 -14.01 3.14 6.33
N ASN A 333 -14.36 2.69 7.55
CA ASN A 333 -14.31 3.54 8.73
C ASN A 333 -12.83 3.82 9.10
N ILE A 334 -12.37 5.04 8.81
CA ILE A 334 -10.98 5.46 9.01
C ILE A 334 -10.58 5.38 10.49
N ALA A 335 -11.46 5.75 11.43
CA ALA A 335 -11.14 5.69 12.85
C ALA A 335 -10.90 4.25 13.30
N ALA A 336 -11.83 3.34 12.98
CA ALA A 336 -11.67 1.92 13.29
C ALA A 336 -10.43 1.29 12.62
N TYR A 337 -10.10 1.71 11.39
CA TYR A 337 -8.91 1.26 10.68
C TYR A 337 -7.61 1.75 11.33
N LEU A 338 -7.60 2.97 11.87
CA LEU A 338 -6.47 3.50 12.63
C LEU A 338 -6.35 2.81 14.00
N ASP A 339 -7.46 2.55 14.69
CA ASP A 339 -7.49 1.81 15.97
C ASP A 339 -6.99 0.36 15.81
N GLN A 340 -7.20 -0.24 14.64
CA GLN A 340 -6.66 -1.56 14.29
C GLN A 340 -5.13 -1.62 14.37
N THR A 341 -4.44 -0.47 14.33
CA THR A 341 -2.98 -0.41 14.44
C THR A 341 -2.46 -1.12 15.69
N ASP A 342 -3.16 -1.06 16.82
CA ASP A 342 -2.70 -1.68 18.08
C ASP A 342 -2.59 -3.22 17.98
N GLN A 343 -3.36 -3.83 17.07
CA GLN A 343 -3.30 -5.27 16.78
C GLN A 343 -2.06 -5.67 15.98
N SER A 344 -1.28 -4.70 15.49
CA SER A 344 -0.02 -4.95 14.76
C SER A 344 1.20 -5.19 15.67
N SER A 345 0.94 -5.40 16.97
CA SER A 345 1.87 -5.89 17.98
C SER A 345 1.85 -7.44 18.08
N GLY A 346 2.72 -8.01 18.92
CA GLY A 346 2.77 -9.45 19.15
C GLY A 346 3.72 -10.21 18.21
N PHE A 347 3.93 -11.50 18.48
CA PHE A 347 5.00 -12.28 17.87
C PHE A 347 4.87 -12.42 16.34
N TRP A 348 3.74 -12.93 15.83
CA TRP A 348 3.55 -13.18 14.40
C TRP A 348 3.52 -11.90 13.56
N MET A 349 2.81 -10.87 14.04
CA MET A 349 2.79 -9.56 13.38
C MET A 349 4.18 -8.93 13.31
N SER A 350 4.98 -9.10 14.37
CA SER A 350 6.36 -8.62 14.40
C SER A 350 7.24 -9.42 13.44
N LEU A 351 7.18 -10.75 13.47
CA LEU A 351 8.05 -11.62 12.68
C LEU A 351 7.87 -11.39 11.18
N HIS A 352 6.62 -11.40 10.71
CA HIS A 352 6.31 -11.21 9.29
C HIS A 352 6.61 -9.79 8.82
N GLU A 353 6.42 -8.77 9.66
CA GLU A 353 6.84 -7.41 9.30
C GLU A 353 8.36 -7.29 9.25
N LEU A 354 9.09 -7.88 10.21
CA LEU A 354 10.54 -7.76 10.32
C LEU A 354 11.26 -8.29 9.07
N ILE A 355 10.75 -9.37 8.48
CA ILE A 355 11.28 -9.95 7.26
C ILE A 355 10.70 -9.35 5.97
N SER A 356 9.68 -8.46 6.05
CA SER A 356 9.00 -7.88 4.89
C SER A 356 9.55 -6.52 4.46
N ASP A 357 9.49 -6.26 3.15
CA ASP A 357 9.91 -5.00 2.52
C ASP A 357 9.03 -3.80 2.87
N TYR A 358 7.78 -4.07 3.26
CA TYR A 358 6.77 -3.05 3.51
C TYR A 358 6.31 -3.12 4.97
N PRO A 359 6.12 -1.97 5.63
CA PRO A 359 5.40 -1.94 6.90
C PRO A 359 3.93 -2.30 6.66
N TRP A 360 3.24 -2.76 7.72
CA TRP A 360 1.80 -3.01 7.63
C TRP A 360 1.05 -1.75 7.20
N LEU A 361 0.04 -1.92 6.33
CA LEU A 361 -0.75 -0.79 5.81
C LEU A 361 -1.41 0.03 6.94
N VAL A 362 -1.84 -0.62 8.04
CA VAL A 362 -2.37 0.07 9.23
C VAL A 362 -1.32 0.96 9.92
N LYS A 363 -0.06 0.52 10.03
CA LYS A 363 1.03 1.33 10.60
C LYS A 363 1.41 2.48 9.67
N ARG A 364 1.43 2.24 8.36
CA ARG A 364 1.60 3.29 7.35
C ARG A 364 0.48 4.32 7.47
N ALA A 365 -0.77 3.89 7.60
CA ALA A 365 -1.92 4.78 7.76
C ALA A 365 -1.84 5.60 9.05
N ALA A 366 -1.49 4.99 10.18
CA ALA A 366 -1.29 5.72 11.43
C ALA A 366 -0.22 6.82 11.29
N ARG A 367 0.89 6.52 10.62
CA ARG A 367 1.97 7.49 10.40
C ARG A 367 1.61 8.56 9.36
N VAL A 368 0.93 8.17 8.29
CA VAL A 368 0.34 9.11 7.33
C VAL A 368 -0.63 10.02 8.06
N ASN A 369 -1.43 9.58 9.03
CA ASN A 369 -2.32 10.46 9.81
C ASN A 369 -1.54 11.40 10.74
N ASN A 370 -0.62 10.84 11.52
CA ASN A 370 0.24 11.56 12.45
C ASN A 370 1.71 11.11 12.27
N PRO A 371 2.58 11.94 11.67
CA PRO A 371 3.97 11.58 11.34
C PRO A 371 4.82 11.14 12.55
N PHE A 372 4.43 11.59 13.74
CA PHE A 372 5.15 11.39 14.99
C PHE A 372 4.56 10.28 15.86
N VAL A 373 3.53 9.57 15.38
CA VAL A 373 2.96 8.44 16.12
C VAL A 373 4.02 7.36 16.34
N ARG A 374 4.09 6.86 17.57
CA ARG A 374 4.97 5.73 17.90
C ARG A 374 4.28 4.45 17.43
N PRO A 375 4.95 3.60 16.62
CA PRO A 375 4.37 2.33 16.22
C PRO A 375 4.29 1.40 17.44
N PRO A 376 3.33 0.46 17.46
CA PRO A 376 3.27 -0.58 18.48
C PRO A 376 4.57 -1.37 18.60
N GLU A 377 4.92 -1.76 19.83
CA GLU A 377 6.16 -2.46 20.11
C GLU A 377 6.24 -3.83 19.42
N ARG A 378 7.45 -4.17 18.95
CA ARG A 378 7.72 -5.47 18.34
C ARG A 378 8.14 -6.49 19.40
N SER A 379 7.73 -7.73 19.20
CA SER A 379 8.16 -8.86 20.05
C SER A 379 9.67 -9.05 19.99
N LYS A 380 10.31 -9.16 21.16
CA LYS A 380 11.76 -9.47 21.29
C LYS A 380 12.09 -10.84 20.71
N LEU A 381 11.22 -11.83 20.89
CA LEU A 381 11.42 -13.17 20.34
C LEU A 381 11.38 -13.16 18.80
N ALA A 382 10.51 -12.35 18.22
CA ALA A 382 10.44 -12.19 16.77
C ALA A 382 11.73 -11.59 16.20
N TRP A 383 12.37 -10.65 16.90
CA TRP A 383 13.67 -10.12 16.51
C TRP A 383 14.75 -11.20 16.46
N VAL A 384 14.82 -12.07 17.47
CA VAL A 384 15.82 -13.15 17.51
C VAL A 384 15.64 -14.10 16.33
N LEU A 385 14.41 -14.52 16.04
CA LEU A 385 14.15 -15.45 14.93
C LEU A 385 14.36 -14.79 13.57
N ALA A 386 13.96 -13.53 13.41
CA ALA A 386 14.09 -12.82 12.15
C ALA A 386 15.55 -12.64 11.70
N ILE A 387 16.54 -12.71 12.59
CA ILE A 387 17.98 -12.72 12.23
C ILE A 387 18.32 -13.92 11.35
N PHE A 388 17.65 -15.06 11.54
CA PHE A 388 17.93 -16.30 10.83
C PHE A 388 17.01 -16.52 9.64
N MET A 389 16.09 -15.60 9.37
CA MET A 389 15.13 -15.72 8.29
C MET A 389 15.51 -14.82 7.13
N PRO A 390 15.41 -15.31 5.88
CA PRO A 390 15.68 -14.49 4.72
C PRO A 390 14.69 -13.32 4.64
N ARG A 391 15.13 -12.24 4.02
CA ARG A 391 14.24 -11.17 3.59
C ARG A 391 13.21 -11.73 2.61
N MET A 392 11.94 -11.60 2.96
CA MET A 392 10.82 -12.03 2.15
C MET A 392 10.16 -10.79 1.55
N GLY A 393 9.97 -10.76 0.23
CA GLY A 393 9.26 -9.66 -0.44
C GLY A 393 7.80 -9.52 0.02
N VAL A 394 7.01 -8.70 -0.66
CA VAL A 394 5.59 -8.44 -0.33
C VAL A 394 4.86 -9.75 0.00
N GLY A 395 4.34 -9.85 1.24
CA GLY A 395 3.48 -10.94 1.68
C GLY A 395 4.13 -12.31 1.91
N GLY A 396 5.46 -12.42 2.08
CA GLY A 396 6.07 -13.74 2.23
C GLY A 396 6.16 -14.51 0.91
N SER A 397 6.21 -13.79 -0.22
CA SER A 397 6.04 -14.36 -1.55
C SER A 397 6.99 -15.54 -1.82
N ALA A 398 6.47 -16.54 -2.55
CA ALA A 398 7.20 -17.74 -2.97
C ALA A 398 8.56 -17.41 -3.61
N ALA A 399 8.73 -16.23 -4.22
CA ALA A 399 10.00 -15.75 -4.76
C ALA A 399 11.11 -15.61 -3.70
N GLY A 400 10.80 -15.15 -2.48
CA GLY A 400 11.79 -15.05 -1.40
C GLY A 400 12.23 -16.43 -0.88
N VAL A 401 11.28 -17.38 -0.81
CA VAL A 401 11.58 -18.78 -0.50
C VAL A 401 12.44 -19.39 -1.61
N LEU A 402 12.07 -19.18 -2.87
CA LEU A 402 12.79 -19.72 -4.04
C LEU A 402 14.22 -19.19 -4.13
N VAL A 403 14.46 -17.89 -3.89
CA VAL A 403 15.82 -17.32 -3.85
C VAL A 403 16.64 -17.95 -2.73
N THR A 404 16.05 -18.13 -1.55
CA THR A 404 16.74 -18.77 -0.42
C THR A 404 17.07 -20.24 -0.71
N VAL A 405 16.11 -20.98 -1.27
CA VAL A 405 16.31 -22.37 -1.72
C VAL A 405 17.38 -22.44 -2.80
N ALA A 406 17.41 -21.51 -3.75
CA ALA A 406 18.43 -21.43 -4.78
C ALA A 406 19.82 -21.15 -4.19
N ILE A 407 19.93 -20.23 -3.24
CA ILE A 407 21.19 -19.95 -2.53
C ILE A 407 21.69 -21.20 -1.78
N ILE A 408 20.80 -21.88 -1.03
CA ILE A 408 21.14 -23.13 -0.34
C ILE A 408 21.58 -24.20 -1.34
N GLY A 409 20.87 -24.33 -2.47
CA GLY A 409 21.21 -25.26 -3.55
C GLY A 409 22.59 -25.00 -4.17
N ILE A 410 22.91 -23.73 -4.46
CA ILE A 410 24.23 -23.33 -4.99
C ILE A 410 25.33 -23.60 -3.97
N LEU A 411 25.12 -23.23 -2.70
CA LEU A 411 26.10 -23.48 -1.64
C LEU A 411 26.34 -24.99 -1.44
N ALA A 412 25.28 -25.81 -1.48
CA ALA A 412 25.39 -27.26 -1.42
C ALA A 412 26.14 -27.83 -2.64
N ALA A 413 25.85 -27.35 -3.85
CA ALA A 413 26.52 -27.78 -5.08
C ALA A 413 28.02 -27.48 -5.07
N ILE A 414 28.46 -26.41 -4.41
CA ILE A 414 29.88 -26.09 -4.22
C ILE A 414 30.48 -26.89 -3.05
N ALA A 415 29.80 -26.96 -1.92
CA ALA A 415 30.34 -27.55 -0.69
C ALA A 415 30.45 -29.08 -0.73
N ILE A 416 29.47 -29.78 -1.34
CA ILE A 416 29.45 -31.25 -1.41
C ILE A 416 30.70 -31.82 -2.13
N PRO A 417 31.05 -31.40 -3.36
CA PRO A 417 32.23 -31.94 -4.04
C PRO A 417 33.53 -31.57 -3.32
N GLN A 418 33.63 -30.37 -2.75
CA GLN A 418 34.79 -29.94 -1.96
C GLN A 418 34.97 -30.82 -0.71
N PHE A 419 33.89 -31.11 0.00
CA PHE A 419 33.92 -31.98 1.18
C PHE A 419 34.24 -33.43 0.82
N ALA A 420 33.73 -33.93 -0.31
CA ALA A 420 34.06 -35.26 -0.82
C ALA A 420 35.55 -35.37 -1.15
N GLN A 421 36.13 -34.37 -1.82
CA GLN A 421 37.56 -34.30 -2.11
C GLN A 421 38.40 -34.24 -0.83
N TYR A 422 37.98 -33.44 0.16
CA TYR A 422 38.64 -33.37 1.46
C TYR A 422 38.66 -34.73 2.17
N LYS A 423 37.51 -35.44 2.22
CA LYS A 423 37.44 -36.80 2.77
C LYS A 423 38.35 -37.79 2.04
N ALA A 424 38.40 -37.72 0.72
CA ALA A 424 39.28 -38.58 -0.08
C ALA A 424 40.76 -38.34 0.25
N LYS A 425 41.18 -37.07 0.31
CA LYS A 425 42.54 -36.68 0.71
C LYS A 425 42.89 -37.12 2.13
N ALA A 426 41.99 -36.92 3.09
CA ALA A 426 42.18 -37.34 4.48
C ALA A 426 42.31 -38.87 4.60
N LYS A 427 41.52 -39.64 3.84
CA LYS A 427 41.61 -41.11 3.83
C LYS A 427 42.93 -41.59 3.21
N ALA A 428 43.36 -40.97 2.12
CA ALA A 428 44.65 -41.28 1.48
C ALA A 428 45.82 -40.99 2.43
N HIS A 429 45.83 -39.83 3.08
CA HIS A 429 46.85 -39.46 4.06
C HIS A 429 46.90 -40.41 5.26
N ASN A 430 45.74 -40.82 5.79
CA ASN A 430 45.68 -41.79 6.89
C ASN A 430 46.14 -43.19 6.46
N ALA A 431 45.90 -43.58 5.21
CA ALA A 431 46.40 -44.84 4.67
C ALA A 431 47.92 -44.80 4.49
N GLU A 432 48.45 -43.67 4.00
CA GLU A 432 49.89 -43.42 3.87
C GLU A 432 50.58 -43.46 5.24
N MET A 433 50.07 -42.74 6.25
CA MET A 433 50.60 -42.78 7.62
C MET A 433 50.60 -44.19 8.25
N LYS A 434 49.60 -45.03 7.94
CA LYS A 434 49.56 -46.43 8.40
C LYS A 434 50.52 -47.35 7.67
N SER A 435 50.95 -46.98 6.47
CA SER A 435 51.90 -47.74 5.66
C SER A 435 53.37 -47.41 5.98
N ILE A 436 53.63 -46.36 6.77
CA ILE A 436 54.97 -46.04 7.28
C ILE A 436 55.32 -47.10 8.33
N PRO A 437 56.35 -47.95 8.10
CA PRO A 437 56.77 -48.93 9.10
C PRO A 437 57.28 -48.20 10.35
N PRO A 438 57.08 -48.76 11.56
CA PRO A 438 57.66 -48.18 12.76
C PRO A 438 59.17 -48.06 12.54
N SER A 439 59.73 -46.87 12.77
CA SER A 439 61.19 -46.70 12.75
C SER A 439 61.79 -47.72 13.72
N SER A 440 62.69 -48.54 13.20
CA SER A 440 63.46 -49.48 14.01
C SER A 440 64.12 -48.71 15.16
N PRO A 441 64.11 -49.21 16.39
CA PRO A 441 64.83 -48.58 17.47
C PRO A 441 66.31 -48.50 17.07
N LEU A 442 66.87 -47.29 17.13
CA LEU A 442 68.30 -47.04 16.94
C LEU A 442 69.09 -48.00 17.84
N SER A 443 69.82 -48.94 17.24
CA SER A 443 70.81 -49.74 17.94
C SER A 443 71.86 -48.82 18.58
N PRO A 444 72.18 -48.97 19.88
CA PRO A 444 73.23 -48.18 20.50
C PRO A 444 74.58 -48.71 20.02
N MET A 445 75.13 -48.13 18.95
CA MET A 445 76.50 -48.42 18.53
C MET A 445 77.46 -47.45 19.23
N PHE A 446 77.64 -47.65 20.54
CA PHE A 446 78.81 -47.21 21.27
C PHE A 446 79.56 -48.44 21.75
N THR A 447 80.62 -48.81 21.03
CA THR A 447 81.71 -49.62 21.60
C THR A 447 82.97 -48.80 21.49
N VAL A 448 83.36 -48.24 22.64
CA VAL A 448 84.70 -47.71 22.92
C VAL A 448 85.66 -48.89 22.96
N LYS A 449 86.75 -48.81 22.19
CA LYS A 449 88.04 -49.39 22.51
C LYS A 449 89.14 -48.45 22.07
#